data_AF-A0A0S9SGE9-F1
#
_entry.id   AF-A0A0S9SGE9-F1
#
_cell.length_a   1.000
_cell.length_b   1.000
_cell.length_c   1.000
_cell.angle_alpha   90.00
_cell.angle_beta   90.00
_cell.angle_gamma   90.00
#
_symmetry.space_group_name_H-M   'P 1'
#
loop_
_entity.id
_entity.type
_entity.pdbx_description
1 polymer ?
#
loop_
_entity_poly.entity_id
_entity_poly.type
_entity_poly.pdbx_seq_one_letter_code
_entity_poly.pdbx_strand_id
1 'polypeptide(L)' 'MTASQIAEIGRMTETELLAIAYVEAADGDLDMALRNALEDRLVLEEELVVARGLTSTNAASPFQATVTPRP' A
#
# COMPACT_ATOMS: atom_id res chain seq x y z
N MET A 1 -5.82 18.83 22.80
CA MET A 1 -4.61 18.85 21.94
C MET A 1 -3.96 20.22 22.04
N THR A 2 -2.66 20.31 22.34
CA THR A 2 -1.93 21.58 22.52
C THR A 2 -1.13 21.94 21.27
N ALA A 3 -0.73 23.22 21.14
CA ALA A 3 0.15 23.67 20.05
C ALA A 3 1.49 22.92 20.02
N SER A 4 2.00 22.50 21.19
CA SER A 4 3.20 21.66 21.29
C SER A 4 2.99 20.25 20.73
N GLN A 5 1.82 19.64 20.97
CA GLN A 5 1.48 18.32 20.42
C GLN A 5 1.33 18.35 18.89
N ILE A 6 0.78 19.43 18.34
CA ILE A 6 0.65 19.62 16.89
C ILE A 6 2.02 19.80 16.24
N ALA A 7 2.90 20.59 16.86
CA ALA A 7 4.27 20.77 16.36
C ALA A 7 5.08 19.47 16.40
N GLU A 8 4.80 18.59 17.37
CA GLU A 8 5.44 17.28 17.46
C GLU A 8 4.96 16.34 16.35
N ILE A 9 3.65 16.25 16.12
CA ILE A 9 3.08 15.50 15.00
C ILE A 9 3.63 16.00 13.65
N GLY A 10 3.77 17.32 13.49
CA GLY A 10 4.33 17.92 12.28
C GLY A 10 5.83 17.62 12.04
N ARG A 11 6.55 17.08 13.04
CA ARG A 11 7.95 16.64 12.91
C ARG A 11 8.09 15.14 12.72
N MET A 12 7.02 14.38 12.96
CA MET A 12 7.05 12.92 12.81
C MET A 12 7.20 12.54 11.34
N THR A 13 7.96 11.48 11.11
CA THR A 13 7.98 10.77 9.85
C THR A 13 6.65 10.06 9.61
N GLU A 14 6.35 9.76 8.36
CA GLU A 14 5.20 8.95 7.98
C GLU A 14 5.20 7.59 8.70
N THR A 15 6.38 6.97 8.85
CA THR A 15 6.53 5.71 9.57
C THR A 15 6.16 5.83 11.05
N GLU A 16 6.55 6.91 11.71
CA GLU A 16 6.19 7.14 13.11
C GLU A 16 4.68 7.40 13.25
N LEU A 17 4.07 8.14 12.33
CA LEU A 17 2.61 8.35 12.33
C LEU A 17 1.86 7.04 12.13
N LEU A 18 2.31 6.21 11.20
CA LEU A 18 1.70 4.91 10.93
C LEU A 18 1.82 3.96 12.13
N ALA A 19 2.98 3.96 12.80
CA ALA A 19 3.20 3.17 14.00
C ALA A 19 2.23 3.58 15.13
N ILE A 20 2.02 4.87 15.34
CA ILE A 20 1.02 5.35 16.31
C ILE A 20 -0.37 4.87 15.91
N ALA A 21 -0.76 5.00 14.63
CA ALA A 21 -2.08 4.57 14.17
C ALA A 21 -2.35 3.08 14.43
N TYR A 22 -1.37 2.20 14.22
CA TYR A 22 -1.51 0.78 14.54
C TYR A 22 -1.64 0.52 16.04
N VAL A 23 -0.88 1.21 16.87
CA VAL A 23 -0.96 1.08 18.33
C VAL A 23 -2.30 1.59 18.85
N GLU A 24 -2.80 2.71 18.31
CA GLU A 24 -4.12 3.25 18.64
C GLU A 24 -5.25 2.30 18.20
N ALA A 25 -5.18 1.76 16.98
CA ALA A 25 -6.15 0.78 16.48
C ALA A 25 -6.15 -0.53 17.28
N ALA A 26 -5.03 -0.83 17.95
CA ALA A 26 -4.88 -2.00 18.80
C ALA A 26 -5.15 -1.73 20.29
N ASP A 27 -5.73 -0.58 20.65
CA ASP A 27 -5.99 -0.18 22.04
C ASP A 27 -4.73 -0.26 22.93
N GLY A 28 -3.55 -0.01 22.35
CA GLY A 28 -2.26 -0.07 23.04
C GLY A 28 -1.62 -1.46 23.11
N ASP A 29 -2.25 -2.51 22.57
CA ASP A 29 -1.64 -3.84 22.45
C ASP A 29 -0.58 -3.83 21.33
N LEU A 30 0.69 -3.81 21.74
CA LEU A 30 1.83 -3.74 20.82
C LEU A 30 2.00 -5.00 19.98
N ASP A 31 1.67 -6.18 20.51
CA ASP A 31 1.80 -7.43 19.77
C ASP A 31 0.74 -7.50 18.67
N MET A 32 -0.49 -7.07 18.98
CA MET A 32 -1.57 -6.96 18.01
C MET A 32 -1.29 -5.86 16.98
N ALA A 33 -0.78 -4.70 17.39
CA ALA A 33 -0.39 -3.62 16.48
C ALA A 33 0.66 -4.08 15.46
N LEU A 34 1.71 -4.77 15.95
CA LEU A 34 2.77 -5.29 15.09
C LEU A 34 2.24 -6.35 14.12
N ARG A 35 1.36 -7.25 14.60
CA ARG A 35 0.73 -8.26 13.76
C ARG A 35 -0.09 -7.63 12.64
N ASN A 36 -0.92 -6.64 12.97
CA ASN A 36 -1.75 -5.94 11.98
C ASN A 36 -0.90 -5.23 10.93
N ALA A 37 0.19 -4.56 11.35
CA ALA A 37 1.10 -3.88 10.42
C ALA A 37 1.80 -4.86 9.46
N LEU A 38 2.16 -6.06 9.94
CA LEU A 38 2.73 -7.11 9.10
C LEU A 38 1.70 -7.70 8.13
N GLU A 39 0.46 -7.90 8.57
CA GLU A 39 -0.63 -8.40 7.72
C GLU A 39 -0.93 -7.43 6.58
N ASP A 40 -1.09 -6.14 6.86
CA ASP A 40 -1.29 -5.11 5.84
C ASP A 40 -0.12 -5.06 4.85
N ARG A 41 1.13 -5.18 5.35
CA ARG A 41 2.30 -5.26 4.47
C ARG A 41 2.22 -6.46 3.54
N LEU A 42 1.86 -7.63 4.04
CA LEU A 42 1.75 -8.84 3.22
C LEU A 42 0.66 -8.68 2.13
N VAL A 43 -0.49 -8.11 2.49
CA VAL A 43 -1.56 -7.80 1.53
C VAL A 43 -1.06 -6.88 0.42
N LEU A 44 -0.33 -5.82 0.76
CA LEU A 44 0.23 -4.89 -0.23
C LEU A 44 1.25 -5.56 -1.16
N GLU A 45 2.08 -6.48 -0.64
CA GLU A 45 3.02 -7.24 -1.47
C GLU A 45 2.27 -8.19 -2.43
N GLU A 46 1.20 -8.84 -1.97
CA GLU A 46 0.33 -9.67 -2.82
C GLU A 46 -0.36 -8.85 -3.91
N GLU A 47 -0.94 -7.70 -3.57
CA GLU A 47 -1.56 -6.78 -4.52
C GLU A 47 -0.54 -6.26 -5.55
N LEU A 48 0.68 -5.95 -5.11
CA LEU A 48 1.76 -5.53 -5.99
C LEU A 48 2.15 -6.64 -6.98
N VAL A 49 2.22 -7.89 -6.53
CA VAL A 49 2.47 -9.05 -7.40
C VAL A 49 1.38 -9.18 -8.45
N VAL A 50 0.11 -9.07 -8.06
CA VAL A 50 -1.04 -9.12 -8.98
C VAL A 50 -0.98 -7.97 -9.99
N ALA A 51 -0.74 -6.74 -9.53
CA ALA A 51 -0.63 -5.56 -10.39
C ALA A 51 0.53 -5.69 -11.41
N ARG A 52 1.67 -6.23 -10.98
CA ARG A 52 2.79 -6.57 -11.86
C ARG A 52 2.43 -7.64 -12.90
N GLY A 53 1.68 -8.66 -12.50
CA GLY A 53 1.17 -9.68 -13.42
C GLY A 53 0.23 -9.09 -14.50
N LEU A 54 -0.67 -8.20 -14.11
CA LEU A 54 -1.60 -7.51 -15.02
C LEU A 54 -0.87 -6.59 -15.99
N THR A 55 0.10 -5.81 -15.52
CA THR A 55 0.92 -4.94 -16.39
C THR A 55 1.78 -5.74 -17.37
N SER A 56 2.33 -6.88 -16.94
CA SER A 56 3.05 -7.79 -17.84
C SER A 56 2.14 -8.47 -18.87
N THR A 57 0.90 -8.83 -18.49
CA THR A 57 -0.08 -9.44 -19.40
C THR A 57 -0.59 -8.44 -20.44
N ASN A 58 -0.80 -7.18 -20.03
CA ASN A 58 -1.25 -6.12 -20.94
C ASN A 58 -0.16 -5.72 -21.95
N ALA A 59 1.12 -5.83 -21.57
CA ALA A 59 2.26 -5.63 -22.47
C ALA A 59 2.40 -6.74 -23.55
N ALA A 60 1.77 -7.91 -23.36
CA ALA A 60 1.80 -9.03 -24.31
C ALA A 60 0.67 -8.99 -25.37
N SER A 61 -0.28 -8.05 -25.30
CA SER A 61 -1.38 -7.89 -26.28
C SER A 61 -1.42 -6.54 -27.01
N PRO A 62 -0.34 -6.07 -27.68
CA PRO A 62 -0.44 -4.85 -28.49
C PRO A 62 -0.94 -5.04 -29.94
N PHE A 63 -1.17 -6.26 -30.47
CA PHE A 63 -1.49 -6.41 -31.91
C PHE A 63 -2.44 -7.58 -32.22
N GLN A 64 -3.75 -7.36 -32.10
CA GLN A 64 -4.76 -8.06 -32.93
C GLN A 64 -5.77 -7.09 -33.53
N ALA A 65 -5.31 -5.91 -33.97
CA ALA A 65 -6.03 -5.17 -35.00
C ALA A 65 -5.73 -5.87 -36.34
N THR A 66 -6.57 -6.83 -36.71
CA THR A 66 -6.59 -7.47 -38.02
C THR A 66 -6.69 -6.40 -39.11
N VAL A 67 -5.58 -6.14 -39.79
CA VAL A 67 -5.57 -5.49 -41.09
C VAL A 67 -6.14 -6.50 -42.09
N THR A 68 -7.40 -6.34 -42.44
CA THR A 68 -8.01 -7.09 -43.54
C THR A 68 -7.37 -6.62 -44.85
N PRO A 69 -6.75 -7.50 -45.66
CA PRO A 69 -6.19 -7.10 -46.93
C PRO A 69 -7.31 -6.91 -47.95
N ARG A 70 -7.17 -5.84 -48.71
CA ARG A 70 -8.01 -5.41 -49.84
C ARG A 70 -7.91 -6.42 -51.01
N PRO A 71 -8.98 -6.55 -51.80
CA PRO A 71 -8.86 -6.28 -53.25
C PRO A 71 -9.57 -4.98 -53.66
#